data_AF-A0AA90NM00-F1
#
_entry.id   AF-A0AA90NM00-F1
#
_cell.length_a   1.000
_cell.length_b   1.000
_cell.length_c   1.000
_cell.angle_alpha   90.00
_cell.angle_beta   90.00
_cell.angle_gamma   90.00
#
_symmetry.space_group_name_H-M   'P 1'
#
loop_
_entity.id
_entity.type
_entity.pdbx_description
1 polymer ?
#
loop_
_entity_poly.entity_id
_entity_poly.type
_entity_poly.pdbx_seq_one_letter_code
_entity_poly.pdbx_strand_id
1 'polypeptide(L)'
;MNNILGSQTFCPIIRRTEKLSKLDASDLRKRCEEIITAYPPELLTRALSYLYNKDTKSSFEIEHITPNASRTEQFITSLELAEKEDFCEKERLIELQNRIVDSRLKDSDYRGSQNYVGQTVAYQKNMTRFIYPKPDDLPSLMAGLIESHKRMKARNVSPVIHAAAIAYGFVFLHPFS
;
A
#
# COMPACT_ATOMS: atom_id res chain seq x y z
N MET A 1 28.49 -1.58 11.96
CA MET A 1 27.59 -1.52 10.78
C MET A 1 26.16 -1.52 11.27
N ASN A 2 25.36 -0.52 10.89
CA ASN A 2 23.97 -0.40 11.35
C ASN A 2 23.03 -1.06 10.33
N ASN A 3 22.38 -2.18 10.69
CA ASN A 3 21.53 -2.98 9.78
C ASN A 3 20.03 -2.66 9.90
N ILE A 4 19.69 -1.57 10.57
CA ILE A 4 18.31 -1.10 10.68
C ILE A 4 17.77 -0.64 9.33
N LEU A 5 16.51 -0.96 9.08
CA LEU A 5 15.78 -0.64 7.84
C LEU A 5 15.09 0.73 7.90
N GLY A 6 15.03 1.33 9.09
CA GLY A 6 14.36 2.61 9.33
C GLY A 6 15.03 3.46 10.39
N SER A 7 14.27 4.34 11.01
CA SER A 7 14.70 5.29 12.04
C SER A 7 13.97 5.06 13.38
N GLN A 8 14.19 5.92 14.37
CA GLN A 8 13.59 5.76 15.70
C GLN A 8 12.06 5.83 15.67
N THR A 9 11.49 6.60 14.74
CA THR A 9 10.04 6.81 14.62
C THR A 9 9.35 5.69 13.86
N PHE A 10 10.05 5.01 12.95
CA PHE A 10 9.57 3.78 12.31
C PHE A 10 10.75 2.95 11.85
N CYS A 11 10.88 1.72 12.36
CA CYS A 11 11.93 0.79 11.94
C CYS A 11 11.34 -0.62 11.76
N PRO A 12 11.02 -1.04 10.53
CA PRO A 12 10.49 -2.38 10.30
C PRO A 12 11.59 -3.42 10.58
N ILE A 13 11.20 -4.51 11.25
CA ILE A 13 12.08 -5.64 11.51
C ILE A 13 11.54 -6.84 10.74
N ILE A 14 12.36 -7.38 9.83
CA ILE A 14 11.97 -8.48 8.97
C ILE A 14 12.81 -9.69 9.35
N ARG A 15 12.16 -10.69 9.95
CA ARG A 15 12.82 -11.94 10.30
C ARG A 15 13.14 -12.72 9.03
N ARG A 16 14.42 -12.89 8.72
CA ARG A 16 14.88 -13.76 7.63
C ARG A 16 14.63 -15.21 7.99
N THR A 17 13.64 -15.82 7.34
CA THR A 17 13.35 -17.26 7.46
C THR A 17 13.86 -17.97 6.22
N GLU A 18 14.10 -19.28 6.30
CA GLU A 18 14.52 -20.08 5.14
C GLU A 18 13.56 -19.95 3.95
N LYS A 19 12.26 -19.90 4.23
CA LYS A 19 11.23 -19.70 3.19
C LYS A 19 11.41 -18.35 2.47
N LEU A 20 11.66 -17.28 3.22
CA LEU A 20 11.91 -15.96 2.64
C LEU A 20 13.22 -15.94 1.85
N SER A 21 14.29 -16.54 2.36
CA SER A 21 15.56 -16.63 1.64
C SER A 21 15.43 -17.38 0.31
N LYS A 22 14.65 -18.47 0.27
CA LYS A 22 14.37 -19.20 -0.98
C LYS A 22 13.56 -18.38 -1.98
N LEU A 23 12.57 -17.62 -1.51
CA LEU A 23 11.77 -16.74 -2.37
C LEU A 23 12.59 -15.57 -2.90
N ASP A 24 13.44 -14.97 -2.07
CA ASP A 24 14.33 -13.89 -2.47
C ASP A 24 15.33 -14.35 -3.54
N ALA A 25 15.79 -15.61 -3.46
CA ALA A 25 16.63 -16.23 -4.47
C ALA A 25 15.88 -16.66 -5.75
N SER A 26 14.54 -16.64 -5.77
CA SER A 26 13.75 -17.20 -6.89
C SER A 26 13.62 -16.28 -8.12
N ASP A 27 14.37 -15.18 -8.14
CA ASP A 27 14.42 -14.15 -9.19
C ASP A 27 13.04 -13.85 -9.79
N LEU A 28 12.13 -13.41 -8.91
CA LEU A 28 10.75 -13.09 -9.27
C LEU A 28 10.67 -12.00 -10.35
N ARG A 29 11.68 -11.10 -10.41
CA ARG A 29 11.77 -10.08 -11.45
C ARG A 29 11.86 -10.73 -12.83
N LYS A 30 12.82 -11.64 -13.02
CA LYS A 30 13.01 -12.32 -14.30
C LYS A 30 11.76 -13.08 -14.73
N ARG A 31 11.08 -13.76 -13.79
CA ARG A 31 9.81 -14.45 -14.07
C ARG A 31 8.70 -13.50 -14.50
N CYS A 32 8.60 -12.32 -13.87
CA CYS A 32 7.65 -11.29 -14.30
C CYS A 32 7.99 -10.77 -15.70
N GLU A 33 9.26 -10.53 -16.01
CA GLU A 33 9.71 -10.10 -17.34
C GLU A 33 9.40 -11.16 -18.42
N GLU A 34 9.64 -12.44 -18.14
CA GLU A 34 9.30 -13.56 -19.02
C GLU A 34 7.79 -13.62 -19.31
N ILE A 35 6.94 -13.38 -18.31
CA ILE A 35 5.49 -13.32 -18.50
C ILE A 35 5.09 -12.08 -19.31
N ILE A 36 5.63 -10.90 -18.99
CA ILE A 36 5.26 -9.65 -19.68
C ILE A 36 5.68 -9.71 -21.16
N THR A 37 6.85 -10.25 -21.45
CA THR A 37 7.36 -10.38 -22.83
C THR A 37 6.64 -11.47 -23.64
N ALA A 38 6.04 -12.46 -22.98
CA ALA A 38 5.32 -13.55 -23.63
C ALA A 38 3.92 -13.16 -24.15
N TYR A 39 3.35 -12.02 -23.71
CA TYR A 39 1.99 -11.62 -24.07
C TYR A 39 1.91 -10.19 -24.63
N PRO A 40 1.00 -9.94 -25.60
CA PRO A 40 0.68 -8.60 -26.06
C PRO A 40 0.25 -7.67 -24.91
N PRO A 41 0.66 -6.39 -24.91
CA PRO A 41 0.30 -5.42 -23.88
C PRO A 41 -1.21 -5.30 -23.65
N GLU A 42 -2.03 -5.39 -24.71
CA GLU A 42 -3.48 -5.25 -24.64
C GLU A 42 -4.13 -6.39 -23.84
N LEU A 43 -3.56 -7.61 -23.93
CA LEU A 43 -4.02 -8.76 -23.15
C LEU A 43 -3.61 -8.64 -21.68
N LEU A 44 -2.42 -8.11 -21.40
CA LEU A 44 -1.98 -7.81 -20.03
C LEU A 44 -2.86 -6.74 -19.38
N THR A 45 -3.14 -5.64 -20.09
CA THR A 45 -4.04 -4.58 -19.60
C THR A 45 -5.43 -5.11 -19.29
N ARG A 46 -5.97 -5.98 -20.16
CA ARG A 46 -7.27 -6.63 -19.92
C ARG A 46 -7.22 -7.60 -18.73
N ALA A 47 -6.16 -8.38 -18.58
CA ALA A 47 -5.99 -9.30 -17.45
C ALA A 47 -5.86 -8.56 -16.12
N LEU A 48 -5.09 -7.46 -16.08
CA LEU A 48 -4.98 -6.56 -14.94
C LEU A 48 -6.33 -5.94 -14.60
N SER A 49 -7.02 -5.40 -15.61
CA SER A 49 -8.38 -4.84 -15.44
C SER A 49 -9.35 -5.86 -14.86
N TYR A 50 -9.25 -7.13 -15.26
CA TYR A 50 -10.07 -8.21 -14.72
C TYR A 50 -9.70 -8.58 -13.28
N LEU A 51 -8.40 -8.74 -12.97
CA LEU A 51 -7.90 -9.01 -11.62
C LEU A 51 -8.32 -7.91 -10.65
N TYR A 52 -8.15 -6.65 -11.03
CA TYR A 52 -8.57 -5.51 -10.22
C TYR A 52 -10.07 -5.46 -10.06
N ASN A 53 -10.86 -5.61 -11.13
CA ASN A 53 -12.32 -5.67 -10.97
C ASN A 53 -12.72 -6.80 -10.02
N LYS A 54 -12.03 -7.93 -10.01
CA LYS A 54 -12.31 -9.04 -9.08
C LYS A 54 -11.93 -8.71 -7.63
N ASP A 55 -10.72 -8.20 -7.38
CA ASP A 55 -10.25 -7.86 -6.03
C ASP A 55 -11.00 -6.64 -5.45
N THR A 56 -11.32 -5.68 -6.31
CA THR A 56 -12.08 -4.48 -6.01
C THR A 56 -13.55 -4.82 -5.76
N LYS A 57 -14.16 -5.72 -6.55
CA LYS A 57 -15.52 -6.22 -6.30
C LYS A 57 -15.58 -7.07 -5.03
N SER A 58 -14.57 -7.89 -4.74
CA SER A 58 -14.51 -8.63 -3.47
C SER A 58 -14.38 -7.70 -2.25
N SER A 59 -13.68 -6.56 -2.38
CA SER A 59 -13.54 -5.57 -1.31
C SER A 59 -14.78 -4.69 -1.17
N PHE A 60 -15.41 -4.29 -2.28
CA PHE A 60 -16.59 -3.44 -2.28
C PHE A 60 -17.92 -4.18 -2.11
N GLU A 61 -18.03 -5.48 -2.42
CA GLU A 61 -19.20 -6.29 -2.08
C GLU A 61 -19.35 -6.46 -0.56
N ILE A 62 -18.23 -6.41 0.18
CA ILE A 62 -18.22 -6.34 1.64
C ILE A 62 -18.74 -4.97 2.12
N GLU A 63 -18.55 -3.90 1.34
CA GLU A 63 -18.95 -2.52 1.68
C GLU A 63 -20.21 -2.01 0.93
N HIS A 64 -20.88 -2.84 0.13
CA HIS A 64 -22.02 -2.48 -0.74
C HIS A 64 -21.79 -1.29 -1.67
N ILE A 65 -20.58 -1.11 -2.20
CA ILE A 65 -20.24 -0.02 -3.14
C ILE A 65 -20.17 -0.58 -4.57
N THR A 66 -20.83 0.07 -5.53
CA THR A 66 -20.67 -0.28 -6.95
C THR A 66 -19.38 0.34 -7.48
N PRO A 67 -18.38 -0.44 -7.94
CA PRO A 67 -17.19 0.13 -8.55
C PRO A 67 -17.58 0.86 -9.84
N ASN A 68 -17.23 2.14 -9.98
CA ASN A 68 -17.37 2.83 -11.26
C ASN A 68 -16.18 2.49 -12.17
N ALA A 69 -16.41 2.39 -13.47
CA ALA A 69 -15.34 2.06 -14.44
C ALA A 69 -14.18 3.08 -14.41
N SER A 70 -14.45 4.31 -13.98
CA SER A 70 -13.49 5.41 -13.89
C SER A 70 -12.39 5.18 -12.85
N ARG A 71 -12.68 4.54 -11.71
CA ARG A 71 -11.68 4.24 -10.67
C ARG A 71 -10.65 3.21 -11.14
N THR A 72 -11.08 2.19 -11.88
CA THR A 72 -10.18 1.17 -12.43
C THR A 72 -9.18 1.79 -13.41
N GLU A 73 -9.65 2.69 -14.28
CA GLU A 73 -8.80 3.42 -15.23
C GLU A 73 -7.81 4.35 -14.53
N GLN A 74 -8.26 5.10 -13.51
CA GLN A 74 -7.40 5.96 -12.69
C GLN A 74 -6.32 5.16 -11.94
N PHE A 75 -6.65 3.97 -11.47
CA PHE A 75 -5.69 3.09 -10.80
C PHE A 75 -4.63 2.55 -11.78
N ILE A 76 -5.03 2.07 -12.96
CA ILE A 76 -4.10 1.62 -14.01
C ILE A 76 -3.14 2.77 -14.39
N THR A 77 -3.70 3.96 -14.62
CA THR A 77 -2.91 5.17 -14.91
C THR A 77 -1.92 5.46 -13.78
N SER A 78 -2.31 5.24 -12.53
CA SER A 78 -1.42 5.43 -11.37
C SER A 78 -0.29 4.40 -11.32
N LEU A 79 -0.53 3.15 -11.74
CA LEU A 79 0.53 2.13 -11.87
C LEU A 79 1.55 2.49 -12.96
N GLU A 80 1.09 2.98 -14.11
CA GLU A 80 1.97 3.44 -15.19
C GLU A 80 2.85 4.63 -14.74
N LEU A 81 2.29 5.53 -13.94
CA LEU A 81 3.06 6.61 -13.33
C LEU A 81 4.04 6.11 -12.27
N ALA A 82 3.74 5.02 -11.57
CA ALA A 82 4.60 4.47 -10.51
C ALA A 82 5.88 3.85 -11.04
N GLU A 83 5.93 3.54 -12.34
CA GLU A 83 7.17 3.15 -13.01
C GLU A 83 8.14 4.35 -13.16
N LYS A 84 7.58 5.56 -13.28
CA LYS A 84 8.33 6.79 -13.61
C LYS A 84 8.59 7.66 -12.38
N GLU A 85 7.72 7.59 -11.38
CA GLU A 85 7.72 8.46 -10.22
C GLU A 85 7.78 7.67 -8.91
N ASP A 86 8.47 8.23 -7.92
CA ASP A 86 8.47 7.71 -6.56
C ASP A 86 7.33 8.36 -5.76
N PHE A 87 6.27 7.59 -5.53
CA PHE A 87 5.10 8.08 -4.77
C PHE A 87 5.32 8.11 -3.26
N CYS A 88 6.44 7.61 -2.73
CA CYS A 88 6.67 7.52 -1.29
C CYS A 88 7.11 8.86 -0.67
N GLU A 89 6.35 9.92 -0.97
CA GLU A 89 6.48 11.27 -0.42
C GLU A 89 5.10 11.78 -0.02
N LYS A 90 5.03 12.65 1.00
CA LYS A 90 3.76 13.02 1.63
C LYS A 90 2.76 13.60 0.61
N GLU A 91 3.20 14.58 -0.16
CA GLU A 91 2.38 15.31 -1.13
C GLU A 91 1.87 14.35 -2.21
N ARG A 92 2.74 13.43 -2.66
CA ARG A 92 2.42 12.44 -3.68
C ARG A 92 1.45 11.37 -3.19
N LEU A 93 1.56 10.93 -1.93
CA LEU A 93 0.60 10.02 -1.32
C LEU A 93 -0.78 10.65 -1.21
N ILE A 94 -0.86 11.94 -0.84
CA ILE A 94 -2.13 12.69 -0.79
C ILE A 94 -2.73 12.83 -2.19
N GLU A 95 -1.92 13.18 -3.19
CA GLU A 95 -2.35 13.23 -4.59
C GLU A 95 -2.91 11.88 -5.07
N LEU A 96 -2.20 10.79 -4.77
CA LEU A 96 -2.59 9.45 -5.16
C LEU A 96 -3.91 9.02 -4.50
N GLN A 97 -4.06 9.25 -3.19
CA GLN A 97 -5.31 9.01 -2.46
C GLN A 97 -6.47 9.76 -3.14
N ASN A 98 -6.30 11.06 -3.36
CA ASN A 98 -7.33 11.94 -3.91
C ASN A 98 -7.70 11.67 -5.38
N ARG A 99 -6.87 10.94 -6.10
CA ARG A 99 -7.18 10.45 -7.46
C ARG A 99 -8.12 9.26 -7.44
N ILE A 100 -8.08 8.42 -6.40
CA ILE A 100 -8.79 7.13 -6.36
C ILE A 100 -10.12 7.25 -5.60
N VAL A 101 -10.17 8.08 -4.56
CA VAL A 101 -11.36 8.26 -3.72
C VAL A 101 -12.43 9.15 -4.37
N ASP A 102 -13.67 9.05 -3.87
CA ASP A 102 -14.75 9.98 -4.22
C ASP A 102 -14.36 11.42 -3.85
N SER A 103 -14.83 12.42 -4.60
CA SER A 103 -14.47 13.82 -4.35
C SER A 103 -14.83 14.32 -2.96
N ARG A 104 -15.84 13.72 -2.31
CA ARG A 104 -16.28 14.04 -0.95
C ARG A 104 -15.38 13.44 0.14
N LEU A 105 -14.57 12.44 -0.21
CA LEU A 105 -13.65 11.73 0.68
C LEU A 105 -12.20 12.20 0.48
N LYS A 106 -12.01 13.34 -0.19
CA LYS A 106 -10.68 13.90 -0.40
C LYS A 106 -10.12 14.42 0.91
N ASP A 107 -8.91 13.97 1.22
CA ASP A 107 -8.15 14.45 2.35
C ASP A 107 -7.15 15.52 1.88
N SER A 108 -7.03 16.62 2.62
CA SER A 108 -6.01 17.65 2.38
C SER A 108 -4.68 17.36 3.08
N ASP A 109 -4.69 16.49 4.08
CA ASP A 109 -3.53 16.04 4.86
C ASP A 109 -3.82 14.66 5.49
N TYR A 110 -2.93 14.13 6.32
CA TYR A 110 -3.19 12.96 7.15
C TYR A 110 -4.41 13.17 8.06
N ARG A 111 -5.09 12.08 8.38
CA ARG A 111 -6.33 12.11 9.18
C ARG A 111 -6.13 12.84 10.51
N GLY A 112 -7.05 13.75 10.81
CA GLY A 112 -7.13 14.42 12.11
C GLY A 112 -7.98 13.66 13.14
N SER A 113 -8.71 12.63 12.72
CA SER A 113 -9.60 11.83 13.56
C SER A 113 -9.07 10.41 13.74
N GLN A 114 -9.46 9.78 14.85
CA GLN A 114 -9.05 8.40 15.17
C GLN A 114 -9.88 7.38 14.38
N ASN A 115 -9.20 6.49 13.66
CA ASN A 115 -9.84 5.36 12.99
C ASN A 115 -9.90 4.15 13.93
N TYR A 116 -10.99 3.38 13.84
CA TYR A 116 -11.25 2.18 14.65
C TYR A 116 -11.74 1.04 13.77
N VAL A 117 -11.18 -0.15 13.94
CA VAL A 117 -11.72 -1.38 13.34
C VAL A 117 -12.47 -2.15 14.41
N GLY A 118 -13.79 -2.24 14.27
CA GLY A 118 -14.67 -2.96 15.19
C GLY A 118 -15.65 -3.88 14.46
N GLN A 119 -16.11 -4.92 15.15
CA GLN A 119 -17.24 -5.73 14.70
C GLN A 119 -18.47 -5.34 15.55
N THR A 120 -19.59 -5.04 14.92
CA THR A 120 -20.87 -4.85 15.61
C THR A 120 -21.42 -6.23 15.95
N VAL A 121 -21.36 -6.64 17.22
CA VAL A 121 -21.73 -8.01 17.63
C VAL A 121 -23.19 -8.10 18.12
N ALA A 122 -23.77 -7.01 18.66
CA ALA A 122 -25.19 -6.85 19.00
C ALA A 122 -25.46 -5.39 19.49
N TYR A 123 -26.74 -5.02 19.62
CA TYR A 123 -27.22 -3.70 20.09
C TYR A 123 -26.40 -3.20 21.29
N GLN A 124 -25.69 -2.08 21.10
CA GLN A 124 -24.83 -1.36 22.06
C GLN A 124 -23.48 -1.99 22.46
N LYS A 125 -23.02 -3.07 21.84
CA LYS A 125 -21.66 -3.61 22.11
C LYS A 125 -20.78 -3.60 20.88
N ASN A 126 -20.05 -2.49 20.71
CA ASN A 126 -18.99 -2.37 19.72
C ASN A 126 -17.71 -2.94 20.33
N MET A 127 -17.19 -4.04 19.77
CA MET A 127 -15.91 -4.59 20.20
C MET A 127 -14.82 -4.05 19.27
N THR A 128 -14.04 -3.09 19.77
CA THR A 128 -12.88 -2.57 19.05
C THR A 128 -11.81 -3.64 18.98
N ARG A 129 -11.58 -4.18 17.78
CA ARG A 129 -10.60 -5.26 17.55
C ARG A 129 -9.21 -4.69 17.32
N PHE A 130 -9.12 -3.48 16.76
CA PHE A 130 -7.84 -2.83 16.47
C PHE A 130 -7.99 -1.30 16.47
N ILE A 131 -6.98 -0.62 17.03
CA ILE A 131 -6.88 0.85 17.08
C ILE A 131 -5.60 1.23 16.37
N TYR A 132 -5.72 2.08 15.34
CA TYR A 132 -4.59 2.65 14.63
C TYR A 132 -3.81 3.63 15.52
N PRO A 133 -2.56 4.00 15.18
CA PRO A 133 -1.83 5.04 15.90
C PRO A 133 -2.62 6.35 16.06
N LYS A 134 -2.32 7.14 17.09
CA LYS A 134 -3.04 8.40 17.30
C LYS A 134 -2.77 9.37 16.14
N PRO A 135 -3.76 10.18 15.73
CA PRO A 135 -3.57 11.22 14.71
C PRO A 135 -2.33 12.08 14.96
N ASP A 136 -2.11 12.52 16.20
CA ASP A 136 -1.00 13.40 16.57
C ASP A 136 0.38 12.77 16.34
N ASP A 137 0.47 11.43 16.38
CA ASP A 137 1.72 10.70 16.13
C ASP A 137 1.96 10.45 14.63
N LEU A 138 0.91 10.52 13.79
CA LEU A 138 0.99 10.15 12.38
C LEU A 138 2.03 10.94 11.57
N PRO A 139 2.17 12.28 11.70
CA PRO A 139 3.18 13.00 10.93
C PRO A 139 4.59 12.46 11.17
N SER A 140 4.92 12.14 12.43
CA SER A 140 6.23 11.60 12.80
C SER A 140 6.42 10.16 12.30
N LEU A 141 5.39 9.33 12.45
CA LEU A 141 5.42 7.93 11.99
C LEU A 141 5.53 7.83 10.46
N MET A 142 4.77 8.64 9.72
CA MET A 142 4.83 8.70 8.26
C MET A 142 6.17 9.23 7.76
N ALA A 143 6.74 10.25 8.43
CA ALA A 143 8.10 10.70 8.13
C ALA A 143 9.12 9.56 8.33
N GLY A 144 8.98 8.78 9.40
CA GLY A 144 9.81 7.59 9.64
C GLY A 144 9.65 6.50 8.58
N LEU A 145 8.41 6.27 8.10
CA LEU A 145 8.12 5.32 7.03
C LEU A 145 8.77 5.76 5.71
N ILE A 146 8.64 7.03 5.34
CA ILE A 146 9.28 7.62 4.15
C ILE A 146 10.80 7.55 4.26
N GLU A 147 11.35 7.84 5.44
CA GLU A 147 12.79 7.71 5.67
C GLU A 147 13.25 6.25 5.53
N SER A 148 12.47 5.29 6.04
CA SER A 148 12.74 3.87 5.90
C SER A 148 12.74 3.44 4.43
N HIS A 149 11.78 3.93 3.64
CA HIS A 149 11.75 3.73 2.19
C HIS A 149 13.05 4.22 1.53
N LYS A 150 13.44 5.47 1.81
CA LYS A 150 14.67 6.07 1.27
C LYS A 150 15.92 5.27 1.66
N ARG A 151 16.02 4.84 2.92
CA ARG A 151 17.13 4.01 3.43
C ARG A 151 17.17 2.63 2.76
N MET A 152 16.03 1.94 2.64
CA MET A 152 15.96 0.63 1.99
C MET A 152 16.31 0.70 0.51
N LYS A 153 15.85 1.73 -0.19
CA LYS A 153 16.21 2.02 -1.59
C LYS A 153 17.70 2.25 -1.75
N ALA A 154 18.31 3.13 -0.95
CA ALA A 154 19.74 3.43 -0.99
C ALA A 154 20.64 2.22 -0.67
N ARG A 155 20.14 1.28 0.15
CA ARG A 155 20.87 0.07 0.55
C ARG A 155 20.60 -1.14 -0.36
N ASN A 156 19.85 -0.97 -1.45
CA ASN A 156 19.48 -2.05 -2.38
C ASN A 156 18.86 -3.26 -1.65
N VAL A 157 17.98 -3.00 -0.67
CA VAL A 157 17.17 -4.08 -0.08
C VAL A 157 16.31 -4.70 -1.18
N SER A 158 16.14 -6.03 -1.14
CA SER A 158 15.29 -6.76 -2.08
C SER A 158 13.96 -6.02 -2.33
N PRO A 159 13.59 -5.74 -3.59
CA PRO A 159 12.38 -4.97 -3.91
C PRO A 159 11.11 -5.56 -3.31
N VAL A 160 11.01 -6.89 -3.23
CA VAL A 160 9.85 -7.58 -2.64
C VAL A 160 9.78 -7.36 -1.13
N ILE A 161 10.92 -7.47 -0.45
CA ILE A 161 11.03 -7.24 1.00
C ILE A 161 10.73 -5.77 1.31
N HIS A 162 11.30 -4.86 0.52
CA HIS A 162 11.08 -3.43 0.64
C HIS A 162 9.60 -3.07 0.45
N ALA A 163 8.99 -3.50 -0.65
CA ALA A 163 7.58 -3.25 -0.92
C ALA A 163 6.67 -3.81 0.17
N ALA A 164 6.93 -5.04 0.65
CA ALA A 164 6.16 -5.64 1.74
C ALA A 164 6.26 -4.83 3.04
N ALA A 165 7.45 -4.33 3.39
CA ALA A 165 7.66 -3.54 4.59
C ALA A 165 6.92 -2.20 4.55
N ILE A 166 7.02 -1.49 3.42
CA ILE A 166 6.38 -0.18 3.24
C ILE A 166 4.87 -0.32 3.12
N ALA A 167 4.36 -1.28 2.33
CA ALA A 167 2.94 -1.52 2.19
C ALA A 167 2.29 -1.92 3.52
N TYR A 168 2.90 -2.84 4.27
CA TYR A 168 2.41 -3.22 5.58
C TYR A 168 2.44 -2.02 6.56
N GLY A 169 3.53 -1.26 6.59
CA GLY A 169 3.64 -0.05 7.40
C GLY A 169 2.55 0.96 7.08
N PHE A 170 2.30 1.22 5.81
CA PHE A 170 1.28 2.17 5.35
C PHE A 170 -0.12 1.73 5.77
N VAL A 171 -0.46 0.45 5.59
CA VAL A 171 -1.75 -0.11 6.04
C VAL A 171 -1.89 -0.04 7.57
N PHE A 172 -0.81 -0.31 8.31
CA PHE A 172 -0.80 -0.26 9.77
C PHE A 172 -0.91 1.17 10.32
N LEU A 173 -0.32 2.16 9.67
CA LEU A 173 -0.44 3.56 10.08
C LEU A 173 -1.80 4.14 9.69
N HIS A 174 -2.31 3.73 8.54
CA HIS A 174 -3.59 4.14 7.97
C HIS A 174 -3.75 5.67 7.98
N PRO A 175 -2.95 6.38 7.15
CA PRO A 175 -2.77 7.82 7.27
C PRO A 175 -3.95 8.65 6.75
N PHE A 176 -4.86 8.07 5.99
CA PHE A 176 -6.02 8.74 5.38
C PHE A 176 -7.34 8.22 5.96
N SER A 177 -8.42 8.94 5.69
CA SER A 177 -9.77 8.71 6.24
C SER A 177 -10.57 7.67 5.47
#